data_AF-A0A3D3A625-F1
#
_entry.id   AF-A0A3D3A625-F1
#
_cell.length_a   1.000
_cell.length_b   1.000
_cell.length_c   1.000
_cell.angle_alpha   90.00
_cell.angle_beta   90.00
_cell.angle_gamma   90.00
#
_symmetry.space_group_name_H-M   'P 1'
#
loop_
_entity.id
_entity.type
_entity.pdbx_description
1 polymer ?
#
loop_
_entity_poly.entity_id
_entity_poly.type
_entity_poly.pdbx_seq_one_letter_code
_entity_poly.pdbx_strand_id
1 'polypeptide(L)'
;MSTSRTLHWFRNDLRLDDNPALAEALRSDEVVPVVVLDDRLWSEDRWGHVKTGPFRTRFVLESVADLKAAIEDAGGSLLVKQGRPEEILPRLMEDWSCASLTAQAEHTPEELDIESAVARAVQEVGGT
;
A
#
# COMPACT_ATOMS: atom_id res chain seq x y z
N MET A 1 4.35 -27.88 2.60
CA MET A 1 4.39 -26.79 3.59
C MET A 1 3.67 -25.62 2.96
N SER A 2 2.70 -25.01 3.62
CA SER A 2 2.06 -23.80 3.09
C SER A 2 3.06 -22.66 3.28
N THR A 3 3.52 -22.05 2.19
CA THR A 3 4.36 -20.85 2.24
C THR A 3 3.52 -19.68 2.77
N SER A 4 4.03 -19.00 3.79
CA SER A 4 3.42 -17.79 4.33
C SER A 4 3.72 -16.62 3.39
N ARG A 5 2.68 -16.02 2.82
CA ARG A 5 2.80 -14.86 1.92
C ARG A 5 2.11 -13.65 2.52
N THR A 6 2.81 -12.52 2.56
CA THR A 6 2.31 -11.25 3.11
C THR A 6 2.25 -10.19 2.01
N LEU A 7 1.11 -9.50 1.90
CA LEU A 7 1.00 -8.28 1.11
C LEU A 7 1.52 -7.11 1.97
N HIS A 8 2.46 -6.33 1.47
CA HIS A 8 2.98 -5.15 2.15
C HIS A 8 2.57 -3.88 1.40
N TRP A 9 1.71 -3.08 2.02
CA TRP A 9 1.16 -1.87 1.43
C TRP A 9 1.91 -0.63 1.89
N PHE A 10 2.67 -0.05 0.96
CA PHE A 10 3.33 1.23 1.11
C PHE A 10 2.36 2.39 0.88
N ARG A 11 2.51 3.44 1.70
CA ARG A 11 1.75 4.71 1.61
C ARG A 11 2.70 5.91 1.63
N ASN A 12 2.77 6.61 2.77
CA ASN A 12 3.66 7.77 2.97
C ASN A 12 5.09 7.33 3.39
N ASP A 13 5.35 6.03 3.44
CA ASP A 13 6.57 5.38 3.87
C ASP A 13 7.34 4.73 2.70
N LEU A 14 7.45 5.44 1.56
CA LEU A 14 8.08 4.98 0.31
C LEU A 14 9.60 4.79 0.43
N ARG A 15 10.05 3.87 1.28
CA ARG A 15 11.45 3.56 1.57
C ARG A 15 11.64 2.11 2.01
N LEU A 16 12.85 1.58 1.79
CA LEU A 16 13.26 0.26 2.29
C LEU A 16 13.93 0.35 3.67
N ASP A 17 14.76 1.38 3.85
CA ASP A 17 15.49 1.58 5.10
C ASP A 17 14.58 2.03 6.24
N ASP A 18 14.84 1.50 7.44
CA ASP A 18 14.14 1.86 8.67
C ASP A 18 12.61 1.88 8.50
N ASN A 19 12.07 0.83 7.87
CA ASN A 19 10.63 0.60 7.74
C ASN A 19 10.22 -0.61 8.60
N PRO A 20 9.70 -0.38 9.83
CA PRO A 20 9.29 -1.47 10.73
C PRO A 20 8.15 -2.33 10.19
N ALA A 21 7.22 -1.76 9.42
CA ALA A 21 6.11 -2.51 8.83
C ALA A 21 6.61 -3.45 7.73
N LEU A 22 7.57 -2.99 6.91
CA LEU A 22 8.26 -3.84 5.94
C LEU A 22 9.09 -4.92 6.63
N ALA A 23 9.81 -4.57 7.70
CA ALA A 23 10.60 -5.53 8.47
C ALA A 23 9.74 -6.65 9.06
N GLU A 24 8.52 -6.35 9.51
CA GLU A 24 7.55 -7.36 9.94
C GLU A 24 7.09 -8.23 8.76
N ALA A 25 6.76 -7.61 7.61
CA ALA A 25 6.37 -8.35 6.40
C ALA A 25 7.43 -9.36 5.96
N LEU A 26 8.70 -8.97 6.01
CA LEU A 26 9.86 -9.78 5.63
C LEU A 26 10.11 -10.99 6.56
N ARG A 27 9.34 -11.14 7.64
CA ARG A 27 9.33 -12.38 8.45
C ARG A 27 8.52 -13.51 7.81
N SER A 28 7.72 -13.22 6.79
CA SER A 28 7.02 -14.21 5.97
C SER A 28 7.97 -14.86 4.95
N ASP A 29 7.56 -15.97 4.34
CA ASP A 29 8.37 -16.65 3.31
C ASP A 29 8.44 -15.81 2.02
N GLU A 30 7.36 -15.10 1.70
CA GLU A 30 7.24 -14.27 0.50
C GLU A 30 6.50 -12.95 0.79
N VAL A 31 7.08 -11.84 0.34
CA VAL A 31 6.47 -10.52 0.46
C VAL A 31 6.06 -10.00 -0.92
N VAL A 32 4.84 -9.49 -0.99
CA VAL A 32 4.30 -8.82 -2.16
C VAL A 32 4.21 -7.32 -1.85
N PRO A 33 5.17 -6.49 -2.28
CA PRO A 33 5.10 -5.06 -2.05
C PRO A 33 4.13 -4.40 -3.02
N VAL A 34 3.26 -3.52 -2.51
CA VAL A 34 2.26 -2.79 -3.30
C VAL A 34 2.15 -1.32 -2.90
N VAL A 35 2.02 -0.46 -3.89
CA VAL A 35 1.54 0.92 -3.76
C VAL A 35 0.19 1.02 -4.45
N VAL A 36 -0.80 1.59 -3.74
CA VAL A 36 -2.10 1.95 -4.31
C VAL A 36 -2.19 3.47 -4.40
N LEU A 37 -2.23 3.99 -5.62
CA LEU A 37 -2.52 5.38 -5.92
C LEU A 37 -4.03 5.61 -5.73
N ASP A 38 -4.44 6.02 -4.52
CA ASP A 38 -5.86 6.27 -4.22
C ASP A 38 -6.37 7.50 -4.97
N ASP A 39 -7.44 7.32 -5.75
CA ASP A 39 -8.12 8.40 -6.48
C ASP A 39 -8.56 9.56 -5.56
N ARG A 40 -8.75 9.32 -4.24
CA ARG A 40 -9.01 10.38 -3.25
C ARG A 40 -7.91 11.44 -3.21
N LEU A 41 -6.67 11.10 -3.57
CA LEU A 41 -5.56 12.04 -3.53
C LEU A 41 -5.72 13.17 -4.56
N TRP A 42 -6.45 12.92 -5.66
CA TRP A 42 -6.68 13.89 -6.74
C TRP A 42 -8.11 14.41 -6.78
N SER A 43 -8.95 14.06 -5.80
CA SER A 43 -10.28 14.64 -5.69
C SER A 43 -10.23 16.07 -5.14
N GLU A 44 -11.32 16.80 -5.33
CA GLU A 44 -11.52 18.09 -4.70
C GLU A 44 -11.79 17.94 -3.18
N ASP A 45 -11.33 18.90 -2.39
CA ASP A 45 -11.68 19.05 -0.99
C ASP A 45 -13.07 19.71 -0.83
N ARG A 46 -13.52 19.90 0.42
CA ARG A 46 -14.85 20.50 0.69
C ARG A 46 -14.98 21.97 0.25
N TRP A 47 -13.92 22.60 -0.25
CA TRP A 47 -13.91 23.97 -0.77
C TRP A 47 -13.62 24.03 -2.28
N GLY A 48 -13.50 22.88 -2.95
CA GLY A 48 -13.27 22.80 -4.40
C GLY A 48 -11.79 22.88 -4.81
N HIS A 49 -10.84 22.75 -3.88
CA HIS A 49 -9.42 22.67 -4.24
C HIS A 49 -9.01 21.23 -4.49
N VAL A 50 -8.23 20.99 -5.55
CA VAL A 50 -7.63 19.67 -5.79
C VAL A 50 -6.68 19.34 -4.63
N LYS A 51 -6.93 18.21 -3.95
CA LYS A 51 -6.16 17.77 -2.78
C LYS A 51 -4.66 17.65 -3.04
N THR A 52 -4.29 17.14 -4.22
CA THR A 52 -2.89 17.01 -4.64
C THR A 52 -2.66 17.74 -5.94
N GLY A 53 -2.01 18.91 -5.85
CA GLY A 53 -1.62 19.70 -7.01
C GLY A 53 -0.54 19.02 -7.89
N PRO A 54 -0.21 19.62 -9.05
CA PRO A 54 0.68 19.02 -10.04
C PRO A 54 2.11 18.81 -9.53
N PHE A 55 2.64 19.72 -8.71
CA PHE A 55 4.00 19.60 -8.17
C PHE A 55 4.13 18.41 -7.21
N ARG A 56 3.19 18.26 -6.28
CA ARG A 56 3.19 17.12 -5.36
C ARG A 56 2.87 15.81 -6.07
N THR A 57 1.97 15.83 -7.05
CA THR A 57 1.69 14.65 -7.90
C THR A 57 2.96 14.16 -8.57
N ARG A 58 3.72 15.06 -9.20
CA ARG A 58 5.00 14.72 -9.81
C ARG A 58 5.98 14.10 -8.81
N PHE A 59 6.13 14.72 -7.64
CA PHE A 59 7.02 14.22 -6.59
C PHE A 59 6.62 12.81 -6.14
N VAL A 60 5.33 12.55 -5.90
CA VAL A 60 4.83 11.22 -5.51
C VAL A 60 5.15 10.18 -6.58
N LEU A 61 4.91 10.47 -7.85
CA LEU A 61 5.21 9.55 -8.95
C LEU A 61 6.72 9.27 -9.07
N GLU A 62 7.56 10.30 -8.89
CA GLU A 62 9.02 10.16 -8.85
C GLU A 62 9.46 9.30 -7.66
N SER A 63 8.88 9.48 -6.47
CA SER A 63 9.17 8.66 -5.28
C SER A 63 8.73 7.20 -5.43
N VAL A 64 7.58 6.93 -6.05
CA VAL A 64 7.13 5.56 -6.34
C VAL A 64 8.04 4.89 -7.36
N ALA A 65 8.52 5.63 -8.36
CA ALA A 65 9.48 5.12 -9.34
C ALA A 65 10.83 4.80 -8.69
N ASP A 66 11.31 5.64 -7.78
CA ASP A 66 12.55 5.40 -7.01
C ASP A 66 12.43 4.16 -6.11
N LEU A 67 11.33 4.04 -5.35
CA LEU A 67 11.05 2.84 -4.55
C LEU A 67 10.99 1.57 -5.40
N LYS A 68 10.36 1.63 -6.58
CA LYS A 68 10.30 0.50 -7.51
C LYS A 68 11.70 0.07 -7.94
N ALA A 69 12.55 1.01 -8.32
CA ALA A 69 13.94 0.73 -8.70
C ALA A 69 14.72 0.11 -7.53
N ALA A 70 14.59 0.64 -6.31
CA ALA A 70 15.26 0.09 -5.13
C ALA A 70 14.83 -1.35 -4.82
N ILE A 71 13.54 -1.66 -4.98
CA ILE A 71 13.02 -3.03 -4.80
C ILE A 71 13.53 -3.97 -5.89
N GLU A 72 13.59 -3.51 -7.15
CA GLU A 72 14.10 -4.28 -8.29
C GLU A 72 15.60 -4.57 -8.14
N ASP A 73 16.39 -3.61 -7.67
CA ASP A 73 17.81 -3.77 -7.35
C ASP A 73 18.04 -4.79 -6.22
N ALA A 74 17.10 -4.91 -5.29
CA ALA A 74 17.09 -5.94 -4.24
C ALA A 74 16.56 -7.30 -4.73
N GLY A 75 16.18 -7.44 -6.01
CA GLY A 75 15.68 -8.69 -6.61
C GLY A 75 14.17 -8.92 -6.47
N GLY A 76 13.41 -7.92 -6.01
CA GLY A 76 11.96 -7.94 -5.91
C GLY A 76 11.24 -7.27 -7.09
N SER A 77 9.94 -7.02 -6.93
CA SER A 77 9.16 -6.19 -7.85
C SER A 77 8.03 -5.48 -7.11
N LEU A 78 7.87 -4.17 -7.35
CA LEU A 78 6.78 -3.37 -6.77
C LEU A 78 5.53 -3.41 -7.65
N LEU A 79 4.39 -3.81 -7.08
CA LEU A 79 3.08 -3.61 -7.68
C LEU A 79 2.63 -2.16 -7.51
N VAL A 80 2.25 -1.52 -8.61
CA VAL A 80 1.62 -0.20 -8.58
C VAL A 80 0.20 -0.34 -9.15
N LYS A 81 -0.79 0.03 -8.34
CA LYS A 81 -2.22 0.02 -8.72
C LYS A 81 -2.80 1.41 -8.52
N GLN A 82 -3.91 1.69 -9.18
CA GLN A 82 -4.68 2.91 -9.00
C GLN A 82 -6.13 2.55 -8.69
N GLY A 83 -6.73 3.25 -7.73
CA GLY A 83 -8.10 3.05 -7.27
C GLY A 83 -8.21 2.97 -5.75
N ARG A 84 -9.34 2.48 -5.24
CA ARG A 84 -9.60 2.39 -3.79
C ARG A 84 -8.78 1.27 -3.13
N PRO A 85 -7.95 1.56 -2.10
CA PRO A 85 -7.20 0.54 -1.37
C PRO A 85 -8.09 -0.57 -0.82
N GLU A 86 -9.25 -0.21 -0.27
CA GLU A 86 -10.21 -1.15 0.30
C GLU A 86 -10.89 -2.08 -0.72
N GLU A 87 -10.74 -1.80 -2.02
CA GLU A 87 -11.20 -2.69 -3.09
C GLU A 87 -10.05 -3.50 -3.70
N ILE A 88 -8.88 -2.88 -3.82
CA ILE A 88 -7.72 -3.46 -4.51
C ILE A 88 -6.98 -4.46 -3.62
N LEU A 89 -6.70 -4.09 -2.38
CA LEU A 89 -5.91 -4.91 -1.45
C LEU A 89 -6.55 -6.27 -1.17
N PRO A 90 -7.84 -6.40 -0.80
CA PRO A 90 -8.45 -7.71 -0.57
C PRO A 90 -8.43 -8.60 -1.83
N ARG A 91 -8.69 -8.03 -3.02
CA ARG A 91 -8.61 -8.77 -4.28
C ARG A 91 -7.20 -9.30 -4.55
N LEU A 92 -6.17 -8.48 -4.31
CA LEU A 92 -4.78 -8.94 -4.45
C LEU A 92 -4.43 -10.03 -3.45
N MET A 93 -4.95 -9.94 -2.22
CA MET A 93 -4.77 -11.00 -1.22
C MET A 93 -5.38 -12.33 -1.68
N GLU A 94 -6.59 -12.31 -2.25
CA GLU A 94 -7.21 -13.51 -2.83
C GLU A 94 -6.43 -14.05 -4.03
N ASP A 95 -6.19 -13.19 -5.04
CA ASP A 95 -5.53 -13.57 -6.30
C ASP A 95 -4.16 -14.21 -6.04
N TRP A 96 -3.44 -13.69 -5.04
CA TRP A 96 -2.06 -14.10 -4.75
C TRP A 96 -1.98 -14.94 -3.48
N SER A 97 -3.10 -15.35 -2.89
CA SER A 97 -3.14 -16.17 -1.67
C SER A 97 -2.28 -15.62 -0.52
N CYS A 98 -2.34 -14.31 -0.29
CA CYS A 98 -1.65 -13.66 0.83
C CYS A 98 -2.47 -13.86 2.11
N ALA A 99 -1.84 -14.38 3.17
CA ALA A 99 -2.50 -14.65 4.43
C ALA A 99 -2.61 -13.39 5.31
N SER A 100 -1.71 -12.42 5.13
CA SER A 100 -1.66 -11.20 5.93
C SER A 100 -1.39 -9.95 5.10
N LEU A 101 -1.85 -8.81 5.63
CA LEU A 101 -1.56 -7.48 5.13
C LEU A 101 -0.76 -6.69 6.18
N THR A 102 0.32 -6.06 5.75
CA THR A 102 1.11 -5.15 6.59
C THR A 102 1.14 -3.75 5.98
N ALA A 103 1.13 -2.73 6.82
CA ALA A 103 1.29 -1.33 6.45
C ALA A 103 1.78 -0.54 7.67
N GLN A 104 2.46 0.60 7.47
CA GLN A 104 2.72 1.54 8.56
C GLN A 104 1.37 2.12 9.05
N ALA A 105 1.16 2.33 10.36
CA ALA A 105 -0.06 2.96 10.87
C ALA A 105 -0.08 4.49 10.63
N GLU A 106 -1.24 5.06 10.31
CA GLU A 106 -1.46 6.51 10.20
C GLU A 106 -2.36 7.01 11.36
N HIS A 107 -2.48 8.33 11.49
CA HIS A 107 -3.10 8.95 12.66
C HIS A 107 -4.10 10.06 12.34
N THR A 108 -4.29 10.40 11.07
CA THR A 108 -5.22 11.44 10.63
C THR A 108 -6.57 10.84 10.18
N PRO A 109 -7.68 11.60 10.27
CA PRO A 109 -9.02 11.03 10.10
C PRO A 109 -9.24 10.33 8.75
N GLU A 110 -8.78 10.91 7.65
CA GLU A 110 -8.98 10.34 6.31
C GLU A 110 -8.25 9.00 6.18
N GLU A 111 -7.01 8.94 6.65
CA GLU A 111 -6.18 7.74 6.63
C GLU A 111 -6.72 6.65 7.56
N LEU A 112 -7.23 7.02 8.74
CA LEU A 112 -7.87 6.09 9.68
C LEU A 112 -9.18 5.51 9.13
N ASP A 113 -9.97 6.32 8.41
CA ASP A 113 -11.18 5.85 7.74
C ASP A 113 -10.83 4.82 6.65
N ILE A 114 -9.78 5.08 5.88
CA ILE A 114 -9.27 4.14 4.86
C ILE A 114 -8.75 2.86 5.51
N GLU A 115 -7.93 2.95 6.56
CA GLU A 115 -7.43 1.78 7.30
C GLU A 115 -8.59 0.92 7.83
N SER A 116 -9.60 1.55 8.40
CA SER A 116 -10.78 0.86 8.93
C SER A 116 -11.57 0.16 7.82
N ALA A 117 -11.69 0.79 6.65
CA ALA A 117 -12.35 0.19 5.48
C ALA A 117 -11.54 -0.99 4.92
N VAL A 118 -10.22 -0.83 4.79
CA VAL A 118 -9.30 -1.90 4.35
C VAL A 118 -9.34 -3.07 5.33
N ALA A 119 -9.22 -2.83 6.63
CA ALA A 119 -9.25 -3.88 7.64
C ALA A 119 -10.54 -4.70 7.58
N ARG A 120 -11.69 -4.04 7.40
CA ARG A 120 -12.97 -4.73 7.21
C ARG A 120 -12.98 -5.59 5.94
N ALA A 121 -12.54 -5.04 4.81
CA ALA A 121 -12.53 -5.75 3.54
C ALA A 121 -11.54 -6.93 3.54
N VAL A 122 -10.41 -6.80 4.23
CA VAL A 122 -9.42 -7.87 4.41
C VAL A 122 -9.99 -9.01 5.29
N GLN A 123 -10.72 -8.67 6.35
CA GLN A 123 -11.39 -9.68 7.18
C GLN A 123 -12.45 -10.47 6.41
N GLU A 124 -13.16 -9.84 5.48
CA GLU A 124 -14.16 -10.50 4.63
C GLU A 124 -13.54 -11.59 3.73
N VAL A 125 -12.30 -11.41 3.29
CA VAL A 125 -11.54 -12.41 2.52
C VAL A 125 -10.70 -13.36 3.38
N GLY A 126 -10.84 -13.28 4.71
CA GLY A 126 -10.16 -14.16 5.67
C GLY A 126 -8.69 -13.84 5.92
N GLY A 127 -8.22 -12.66 5.51
CA GLY A 127 -6.88 -12.16 5.81
C GLY A 127 -6.76 -11.59 7.22
N THR A 128 -5.52 -11.49 7.71
CA THR A 128 -5.17 -10.84 8.99
C THR A 128 -4.42 -9.54 8.78
#